data_AF-A0A8H7NAM6-F1
#
_entry.id   AF-A0A8H7NAM6-F1
#
_cell.length_a   1.000
_cell.length_b   1.000
_cell.length_c   1.000
_cell.angle_alpha   90.00
_cell.angle_beta   90.00
_cell.angle_gamma   90.00
#
_symmetry.space_group_name_H-M   'P 1'
#
loop_
_entity.id
_entity.type
_entity.pdbx_description
1 polymer ?
#
loop_
_entity_poly.entity_id
_entity_poly.type
_entity_poly.pdbx_seq_one_letter_code
_entity_poly.pdbx_strand_id
1 'polypeptide(L)'
;MPFLRRRTPKASRHPQHWPCQWPVHNPGFASRLAREQPLNIEVDAELGMPLDLVGMPGVFDGDESTIQAPSHQPAVHPHDRALLRPIAALGKKKVAEATVSFLRRTEYISNFASKRHDAGDPRALLNTSKKPRRAPEQAADSPAAIKRKIDRGFELAEEELKHPKRVRHPTKRNAQLLEAVPLIPDLDAFPDSGAFVTIKFATNPVASSTEYDKRLLSSLFRPIDRTEDEDRAYEAALEAHQQDPETYPKPQNLMNYEFFLPQSNSTGDKFRRKFDVQNPDRDNENLYTHQADGGGASTSTA
;
A
#
# COMPACT_ATOMS: atom_id res chain seq x y z
N MET A 1 84.17 -0.44 -31.12
CA MET A 1 83.94 -1.52 -30.14
C MET A 1 85.08 -1.44 -29.12
N PRO A 2 84.87 -1.03 -27.85
CA PRO A 2 84.27 -1.93 -26.84
C PRO A 2 83.41 -1.29 -25.71
N PHE A 3 82.54 -2.14 -25.16
CA PHE A 3 82.13 -2.34 -23.75
C PHE A 3 81.54 -1.19 -22.89
N LEU A 4 80.20 -1.13 -22.84
CA LEU A 4 79.47 -0.64 -21.67
C LEU A 4 79.10 -1.84 -20.75
N ARG A 5 79.75 -1.97 -19.59
CA ARG A 5 79.35 -2.90 -18.52
C ARG A 5 78.03 -2.41 -17.90
N ARG A 6 76.92 -3.12 -18.10
CA ARG A 6 75.70 -2.92 -17.31
C ARG A 6 75.89 -3.57 -15.93
N ARG A 7 75.84 -2.76 -14.86
CA ARG A 7 75.79 -3.26 -13.48
C ARG A 7 74.40 -3.83 -13.21
N THR A 8 74.34 -5.06 -12.68
CA THR A 8 73.09 -5.67 -12.20
C THR A 8 72.71 -5.09 -10.82
N PRO A 9 71.41 -4.95 -10.52
CA PRO A 9 70.96 -4.43 -9.24
C PRO A 9 71.13 -5.50 -8.14
N LYS A 10 71.57 -5.08 -6.95
CA LYS A 10 71.65 -5.94 -5.76
C LYS A 10 70.26 -6.03 -5.09
N ALA A 11 69.83 -7.23 -4.77
CA ALA A 11 68.63 -7.45 -3.96
C ALA A 11 68.89 -7.00 -2.51
N SER A 12 68.02 -6.13 -1.98
CA SER A 12 68.01 -5.81 -0.55
C SER A 12 67.27 -6.90 0.21
N ARG A 13 67.82 -7.33 1.35
CA ARG A 13 67.09 -8.21 2.27
C ARG A 13 66.10 -7.36 3.04
N HIS A 14 64.82 -7.73 2.98
CA HIS A 14 63.84 -7.26 3.94
C HIS A 14 64.21 -7.77 5.34
N PRO A 15 64.19 -6.92 6.37
CA PRO A 15 64.47 -7.34 7.74
C PRO A 15 63.38 -8.32 8.19
N GLN A 16 63.74 -9.59 8.27
CA GLN A 16 62.91 -10.62 8.90
C GLN A 16 63.31 -10.67 10.38
N HIS A 17 62.36 -10.48 11.29
CA HIS A 17 62.63 -10.60 12.72
C HIS A 17 62.86 -12.08 13.10
N TRP A 18 64.10 -12.41 13.47
CA TRP A 18 64.49 -13.77 13.90
C TRP A 18 63.91 -14.08 15.32
N PRO A 19 63.70 -15.35 15.73
CA PRO A 19 63.00 -15.76 16.97
C PRO A 19 63.37 -15.03 18.26
N CYS A 20 64.56 -14.44 18.36
CA CYS A 20 65.07 -13.79 19.56
C CYS A 20 64.40 -12.45 19.92
N GLN A 21 63.63 -11.82 19.01
CA GLN A 21 62.93 -10.54 19.24
C GLN A 21 61.40 -10.65 19.10
N TRP A 22 60.84 -11.84 19.29
CA TRP A 22 59.41 -12.02 19.17
C TRP A 22 58.71 -11.65 20.49
N PRO A 23 57.56 -10.94 20.45
CA PRO A 23 56.71 -10.72 21.63
C PRO A 23 56.16 -12.01 22.26
N VAL A 24 56.47 -13.18 21.70
CA VAL A 24 56.00 -14.51 22.12
C VAL A 24 56.35 -14.88 23.57
N HIS A 25 57.33 -14.22 24.20
CA HIS A 25 57.64 -14.40 25.63
C HIS A 25 56.85 -13.47 26.56
N ASN A 26 56.10 -12.51 26.00
CA ASN A 26 55.22 -11.66 26.80
C ASN A 26 53.98 -12.49 27.22
N PRO A 27 53.64 -12.59 28.51
CA PRO A 27 52.44 -13.30 28.96
C PRO A 27 51.14 -12.77 28.32
N GLY A 28 51.13 -11.51 27.88
CA GLY A 28 50.03 -10.92 27.11
C GLY A 28 49.78 -11.61 25.77
N PHE A 29 50.82 -12.14 25.12
CA PHE A 29 50.69 -12.87 23.86
C PHE A 29 49.94 -14.20 24.04
N ALA A 30 50.17 -14.89 25.16
CA ALA A 30 49.47 -16.13 25.50
C ALA A 30 48.11 -15.89 26.22
N SER A 31 47.76 -14.65 26.56
CA SER A 31 46.55 -14.35 27.33
C SER A 31 45.26 -14.79 26.62
N ARG A 32 45.23 -14.70 25.28
CA ARG A 32 44.10 -15.18 24.47
C ARG A 32 43.99 -16.70 24.54
N LEU A 33 45.12 -17.40 24.38
CA LEU A 33 45.18 -18.85 24.49
C LEU A 33 44.75 -19.33 25.88
N ALA A 34 45.15 -18.62 26.94
CA ALA A 34 44.78 -18.94 28.32
C ALA A 34 43.27 -18.77 28.58
N ARG A 35 42.62 -17.76 27.97
CA ARG A 35 41.16 -17.55 28.10
C ARG A 35 40.33 -18.52 27.27
N GLU A 36 40.91 -19.08 26.21
CA GLU A 36 40.26 -20.09 25.36
C GLU A 36 40.36 -21.50 25.97
N GLN A 37 41.19 -21.70 27.00
CA GLN A 37 41.19 -22.97 27.74
C GLN A 37 39.84 -23.18 28.43
N PRO A 38 39.24 -24.38 28.33
CA PRO A 38 38.01 -24.69 29.03
C PRO A 38 38.24 -24.54 30.53
N LEU A 39 37.37 -23.78 31.18
CA LEU A 39 37.41 -23.62 32.63
C LEU A 39 37.09 -24.96 33.28
N ASN A 40 37.89 -25.33 34.29
CA ASN A 40 37.55 -26.46 35.12
C ASN A 40 36.31 -26.10 35.95
N ILE A 41 35.25 -26.90 35.82
CA ILE A 41 34.01 -26.77 36.59
C ILE A 41 33.95 -27.75 37.76
N GLU A 42 34.94 -28.63 37.90
CA GLU A 42 35.07 -29.55 39.02
C GLU A 42 35.54 -28.75 40.24
N VAL A 43 34.59 -28.44 41.13
CA VAL A 43 34.85 -27.66 42.36
C VAL A 43 35.52 -28.53 43.43
N ASP A 44 35.04 -29.75 43.61
CA ASP A 44 35.52 -30.75 44.57
C ASP A 44 35.18 -32.17 44.07
N ALA A 45 35.65 -33.21 44.75
CA ALA A 45 35.40 -34.62 44.45
C ALA A 45 33.89 -34.97 44.34
N GLU A 46 33.03 -34.23 45.04
CA GLU A 46 31.57 -34.40 45.02
C GLU A 46 30.84 -33.39 44.12
N LEU A 47 31.55 -32.71 43.21
CA LEU A 47 31.00 -31.76 42.23
C LEU A 47 30.12 -30.64 42.86
N GLY A 48 30.41 -30.26 44.10
CA GLY A 48 29.66 -29.24 44.84
C GLY A 48 28.32 -29.72 45.41
N MET A 49 28.04 -31.02 45.40
CA MET A 49 26.86 -31.65 46.01
C MET A 49 27.30 -32.59 47.14
N PRO A 50 27.55 -32.07 48.36
CA PRO A 50 28.03 -32.89 49.47
C PRO A 50 26.99 -33.94 49.89
N LEU A 51 27.35 -35.22 49.86
CA LEU A 51 26.52 -36.33 50.32
C LEU A 51 26.81 -36.65 51.79
N ASP A 52 26.28 -35.83 52.69
CA ASP A 52 26.41 -36.03 54.14
C ASP A 52 25.12 -36.56 54.76
N LEU A 53 25.22 -37.65 55.54
CA LEU A 53 24.11 -38.26 56.28
C LEU A 53 24.01 -37.72 57.71
N VAL A 54 25.02 -36.98 58.18
CA VAL A 54 25.07 -36.43 59.53
C VAL A 54 24.00 -35.33 59.67
N GLY A 55 23.07 -35.52 60.61
CA GLY A 55 21.97 -34.60 60.86
C GLY A 55 20.67 -34.93 60.13
N MET A 56 20.64 -35.97 59.28
CA MET A 56 19.39 -36.50 58.74
C MET A 56 18.67 -37.37 59.80
N PRO A 57 17.36 -37.14 60.05
CA PRO A 57 16.62 -37.94 61.01
C PRO A 57 16.53 -39.41 60.61
N GLY A 58 16.75 -40.33 61.55
CA GLY A 58 16.47 -41.77 61.42
C GLY A 58 17.48 -42.60 60.62
N VAL A 59 18.40 -41.97 59.88
CA VAL A 59 19.31 -42.67 58.95
C VAL A 59 20.26 -43.64 59.65
N PHE A 60 20.75 -43.30 60.86
CA PHE A 60 21.64 -44.18 61.63
C PHE A 60 20.89 -45.27 62.42
N ASP A 61 19.56 -45.16 62.53
CA ASP A 61 18.68 -46.13 63.22
C ASP A 61 18.06 -47.14 62.23
N GLY A 62 18.40 -47.04 60.94
CA GLY A 62 17.89 -47.90 59.87
C GLY A 62 16.60 -47.41 59.20
N ASP A 63 16.12 -46.21 59.54
CA ASP A 63 15.00 -45.55 58.87
C ASP A 63 15.53 -44.63 57.76
N GLU A 64 15.54 -45.15 56.53
CA GLU A 64 15.98 -44.43 55.32
C GLU A 64 14.88 -43.57 54.67
N SER A 65 13.72 -43.38 55.32
CA SER A 65 12.60 -42.65 54.72
C SER A 65 12.96 -41.21 54.30
N THR A 66 13.88 -40.55 55.01
CA THR A 66 14.35 -39.18 54.72
C THR A 66 15.05 -39.06 53.36
N ILE A 67 15.75 -40.11 52.91
CA ILE A 67 16.52 -40.10 51.66
C ILE A 67 15.74 -40.71 50.48
N GLN A 68 14.61 -41.36 50.76
CA GLN A 68 13.80 -42.01 49.74
C GLN A 68 12.88 -41.00 49.02
N ALA A 69 12.78 -41.15 47.70
CA ALA A 69 11.82 -40.39 46.92
C ALA A 69 10.39 -40.74 47.37
N PRO A 70 9.48 -39.75 47.46
CA PRO A 70 8.09 -40.02 47.82
C PRO A 70 7.43 -40.92 46.78
N SER A 71 6.51 -41.78 47.23
CA SER A 71 5.80 -42.74 46.36
C SER A 71 4.97 -42.06 45.26
N HIS A 72 4.47 -40.84 45.52
CA HIS A 72 3.75 -40.02 44.56
C HIS A 72 4.60 -38.83 44.09
N GLN A 73 4.86 -38.75 42.78
CA GLN A 73 5.66 -37.66 42.21
C GLN A 73 4.93 -36.31 42.32
N PRO A 74 5.56 -35.27 42.89
CA PRO A 74 4.97 -33.95 42.97
C PRO A 74 4.87 -33.28 41.59
N ALA A 75 3.99 -32.28 41.46
CA ALA A 75 3.90 -31.48 40.24
C ALA A 75 5.19 -30.68 40.01
N VAL A 76 5.71 -30.74 38.78
CA VAL A 76 6.98 -30.09 38.40
C VAL A 76 6.86 -28.57 38.46
N HIS A 77 7.78 -27.91 39.17
CA HIS A 77 7.84 -26.46 39.25
C HIS A 77 8.20 -25.83 37.88
N PRO A 78 7.64 -24.66 37.51
CA PRO A 78 7.94 -24.02 36.22
C PRO A 78 9.42 -23.77 35.95
N HIS A 79 10.22 -23.46 36.98
CA HIS A 79 11.67 -23.25 36.82
C HIS A 79 12.44 -24.55 36.55
N ASP A 80 11.98 -25.69 37.08
CA ASP A 80 12.67 -26.98 36.94
C ASP A 80 12.34 -27.67 35.62
N ARG A 81 11.22 -27.29 34.99
CA ARG A 81 10.78 -27.81 33.69
C ARG A 81 11.85 -27.70 32.61
N ALA A 82 12.67 -26.65 32.65
CA ALA A 82 13.74 -26.46 31.68
C ALA A 82 14.93 -27.41 31.90
N LEU A 83 15.17 -27.83 33.15
CA LEU A 83 16.26 -28.71 33.58
C LEU A 83 15.94 -30.18 33.29
N LEU A 84 14.66 -30.56 33.38
CA LEU A 84 14.18 -31.92 33.10
C LEU A 84 14.07 -32.25 31.60
N ARG A 85 14.54 -31.36 30.71
CA ARG A 85 14.50 -31.63 29.27
C ARG A 85 15.54 -32.70 28.92
N PRO A 86 15.17 -33.76 28.16
CA PRO A 86 16.12 -34.79 27.78
C PRO A 86 17.20 -34.18 26.88
N ILE A 87 18.41 -34.75 26.92
CA ILE A 87 19.57 -34.26 26.15
C ILE A 87 19.24 -34.16 24.65
N ALA A 88 18.43 -35.08 24.12
CA ALA A 88 17.95 -35.04 22.74
C ALA A 88 17.07 -33.81 22.40
N ALA A 89 16.36 -33.26 23.39
CA ALA A 89 15.57 -32.04 23.25
C ALA A 89 16.40 -30.76 23.45
N LEU A 90 17.61 -30.88 23.99
CA LEU A 90 18.61 -29.82 24.03
C LEU A 90 19.31 -29.71 22.66
N GLY A 91 18.51 -29.65 21.59
CA GLY A 91 19.00 -29.49 20.24
C GLY A 91 19.83 -28.21 20.10
N LYS A 92 20.70 -28.18 19.09
CA LYS A 92 21.49 -26.99 18.75
C LYS A 92 20.55 -25.79 18.73
N LYS A 93 20.81 -24.78 19.56
CA LYS A 93 20.05 -23.52 19.57
C LYS A 93 20.04 -23.03 18.13
N LYS A 94 18.89 -23.16 17.45
CA LYS A 94 18.71 -22.62 16.11
C LYS A 94 18.96 -21.14 16.29
N VAL A 95 20.12 -20.67 15.82
CA VAL A 95 20.45 -19.24 15.83
C VAL A 95 19.29 -18.61 15.09
N ALA A 96 18.43 -17.90 15.83
CA ALA A 96 17.32 -17.19 15.24
C ALA A 96 17.91 -16.40 14.08
N GLU A 97 17.36 -16.56 12.88
CA GLU A 97 17.88 -15.95 11.65
C GLU A 97 18.18 -14.48 11.95
N ALA A 98 19.46 -14.20 12.21
CA ALA A 98 19.89 -12.86 12.52
C ALA A 98 19.54 -12.08 11.27
N THR A 99 18.61 -11.15 11.39
CA THR A 99 18.13 -10.36 10.26
C THR A 99 19.21 -9.33 9.96
N VAL A 100 20.27 -9.82 9.32
CA VAL A 100 21.44 -9.06 8.94
C VAL A 100 21.02 -8.21 7.75
N SER A 101 20.99 -6.89 7.91
CA SER A 101 20.46 -5.93 6.91
C SER A 101 21.20 -5.94 5.57
N PHE A 102 22.45 -6.39 5.55
CA PHE A 102 23.23 -6.55 4.32
C PHE A 102 22.96 -7.87 3.59
N LEU A 103 22.40 -8.87 4.28
CA LEU A 103 22.15 -10.18 3.69
C LEU A 103 20.70 -10.21 3.19
N ARG A 104 20.50 -9.88 1.91
CA ARG A 104 19.20 -10.05 1.27
C ARG A 104 18.91 -11.55 1.13
N ARG A 105 17.65 -11.93 1.33
CA ARG A 105 17.19 -13.29 0.99
C ARG A 105 17.42 -13.49 -0.50
N THR A 106 17.95 -14.64 -0.89
CA THR A 106 18.09 -14.99 -2.30
C THR A 106 16.69 -15.15 -2.90
N GLU A 107 16.34 -14.33 -3.88
CA GLU A 107 15.18 -14.58 -4.71
C GLU A 107 15.47 -15.80 -5.57
N TYR A 108 14.71 -16.88 -5.38
CA TYR A 108 14.66 -17.94 -6.36
C TYR A 108 13.90 -17.40 -7.57
N ILE A 109 14.36 -17.73 -8.78
CA ILE A 109 13.67 -17.41 -10.03
C ILE A 109 12.29 -18.08 -9.96
N SER A 110 11.30 -17.36 -9.42
CA SER A 110 9.92 -17.81 -9.37
C SER A 110 9.41 -17.65 -10.78
N ASN A 111 9.35 -18.75 -11.52
CA ASN A 111 8.74 -18.80 -12.83
C ASN A 111 7.33 -18.21 -12.68
N PHE A 112 7.09 -17.00 -13.18
CA PHE A 112 5.75 -16.51 -13.48
C PHE A 112 5.23 -17.33 -14.66
N ALA A 113 5.06 -18.64 -14.43
CA ALA A 113 4.22 -19.46 -15.26
C ALA A 113 2.81 -18.97 -14.96
N SER A 114 2.29 -18.13 -15.86
CA SER A 114 0.87 -18.02 -16.11
C SER A 114 0.28 -19.40 -15.94
N LYS A 115 -0.67 -19.58 -15.01
CA LYS A 115 -1.44 -20.82 -14.89
C LYS A 115 -2.12 -21.07 -16.24
N ARG A 116 -1.42 -21.77 -17.14
CA ARG A 116 -2.07 -22.52 -18.20
C ARG A 116 -2.85 -23.59 -17.48
N HIS A 117 -4.14 -23.65 -17.76
CA HIS A 117 -4.99 -24.75 -17.35
C HIS A 117 -4.27 -26.06 -17.69
N ASP A 118 -3.90 -26.81 -16.66
CA ASP A 118 -3.24 -28.09 -16.82
C ASP A 118 -4.27 -29.07 -17.43
N ALA A 119 -4.16 -29.26 -18.74
CA ALA A 119 -4.91 -30.25 -19.50
C ALA A 119 -4.21 -31.63 -19.45
N GLY A 120 -3.44 -31.92 -18.40
CA GLY A 120 -2.59 -33.10 -18.29
C GLY A 120 -2.97 -34.11 -17.21
N ASP A 121 -4.02 -33.91 -16.41
CA ASP A 121 -4.41 -34.89 -15.38
C ASP A 121 -5.46 -35.88 -15.94
N PRO A 122 -5.10 -37.16 -16.22
CA PRO A 122 -6.03 -38.15 -16.77
C PRO A 122 -7.16 -38.50 -15.79
N ARG A 123 -7.08 -38.10 -14.52
CA ARG A 123 -8.19 -38.23 -13.55
C ARG A 123 -9.23 -37.11 -13.64
N ALA A 124 -8.89 -35.96 -14.23
CA ALA A 124 -9.85 -34.87 -14.42
C ALA A 124 -10.89 -35.18 -15.51
N LEU A 125 -10.55 -36.06 -16.47
CA LEU A 125 -11.45 -36.48 -17.55
C LEU A 125 -12.57 -37.41 -17.06
N LEU A 126 -12.34 -38.19 -16.00
CA LEU A 126 -13.30 -39.17 -15.47
C LEU A 126 -14.40 -38.56 -14.58
N ASN A 127 -14.17 -37.36 -14.03
CA ASN A 127 -15.13 -36.66 -13.17
C ASN A 127 -16.12 -35.76 -13.94
N THR A 128 -16.08 -35.76 -15.28
CA THR A 128 -16.99 -34.95 -16.12
C THR A 128 -18.34 -35.64 -16.41
N SER A 129 -18.54 -36.87 -15.97
CA SER A 129 -19.68 -37.71 -16.38
C SER A 129 -20.98 -37.53 -15.57
N LYS A 130 -21.08 -36.57 -14.64
CA LYS A 130 -22.28 -36.38 -13.80
C LYS A 130 -22.74 -34.93 -13.64
N LYS A 131 -22.49 -34.06 -14.63
CA LYS A 131 -23.25 -32.79 -14.72
C LYS A 131 -24.46 -33.02 -15.60
N PRO A 132 -25.69 -32.65 -15.15
CA PRO A 132 -26.84 -32.68 -16.05
C PRO A 132 -26.49 -31.85 -17.27
N ARG A 133 -26.62 -32.45 -18.46
CA ARG A 133 -26.42 -31.74 -19.74
C ARG A 133 -27.38 -30.55 -19.71
N ARG A 134 -26.84 -29.35 -19.50
CA ARG A 134 -27.60 -28.13 -19.71
C ARG A 134 -28.12 -28.19 -21.15
N ALA A 135 -29.40 -27.85 -21.31
CA ALA A 135 -30.02 -27.71 -22.62
C ALA A 135 -29.09 -26.93 -23.56
N PRO A 136 -29.04 -27.26 -24.86
CA PRO A 136 -28.15 -26.58 -25.81
C PRO A 136 -28.31 -25.07 -25.62
N GLU A 137 -27.22 -24.45 -25.15
CA GLU A 137 -27.19 -23.02 -24.90
C GLU A 137 -27.53 -22.35 -26.23
N GLN A 138 -28.60 -21.55 -26.26
CA GLN A 138 -28.91 -20.72 -27.41
C GLN A 138 -27.62 -19.99 -27.81
N ALA A 139 -27.38 -19.79 -29.11
CA ALA A 139 -26.16 -19.14 -29.60
C ALA A 139 -25.79 -17.96 -28.69
N ALA A 140 -24.51 -17.84 -28.32
CA ALA A 140 -24.05 -16.90 -27.29
C ALA A 140 -24.48 -15.44 -27.57
N ASP A 141 -24.74 -15.15 -28.85
CA ASP A 141 -25.14 -13.86 -29.40
C ASP A 141 -26.66 -13.72 -29.59
N SER A 142 -27.45 -14.72 -29.20
CA SER A 142 -28.90 -14.61 -29.21
C SER A 142 -29.37 -13.54 -28.21
N PRO A 143 -30.32 -12.67 -28.58
CA PRO A 143 -30.78 -11.59 -27.69
C PRO A 143 -31.28 -12.08 -26.33
N ALA A 144 -31.91 -13.26 -26.28
CA ALA A 144 -32.38 -13.87 -25.05
C ALA A 144 -31.23 -14.33 -24.13
N ALA A 145 -30.10 -14.80 -24.67
CA ALA A 145 -28.93 -15.15 -23.88
C ALA A 145 -28.21 -13.91 -23.33
N ILE A 146 -28.12 -12.85 -24.13
CA ILE A 146 -27.56 -11.55 -23.72
C ILE A 146 -28.36 -10.97 -22.57
N LYS A 147 -29.70 -10.91 -22.70
CA LYS A 147 -30.59 -10.42 -21.63
C LYS A 147 -30.37 -11.17 -20.31
N ARG A 148 -30.36 -12.50 -20.35
CA ARG A 148 -30.13 -13.32 -19.15
C ARG A 148 -28.76 -13.06 -18.49
N LYS A 149 -27.71 -12.77 -19.27
CA LYS A 149 -26.40 -12.43 -18.74
C LYS A 149 -26.40 -11.06 -18.05
N ILE A 150 -27.12 -10.10 -18.63
CA ILE A 150 -27.30 -8.76 -18.06
C ILE A 150 -28.05 -8.87 -16.73
N ASP A 151 -29.23 -9.50 -16.73
CA ASP A 151 -30.07 -9.67 -15.53
C ASP A 151 -29.26 -10.36 -14.40
N ARG A 152 -28.53 -11.42 -14.76
CA ARG A 152 -27.65 -12.13 -13.82
C ARG A 152 -26.51 -11.27 -13.26
N GLY A 153 -26.00 -10.31 -14.03
CA GLY A 153 -24.97 -9.39 -13.58
C GLY A 153 -25.48 -8.48 -12.47
N PHE A 154 -26.72 -7.97 -12.60
CA PHE A 154 -27.38 -7.16 -11.59
C PHE A 154 -27.74 -7.97 -10.34
N GLU A 155 -28.31 -9.15 -10.50
CA GLU A 155 -28.62 -10.06 -9.37
C GLU A 155 -27.36 -10.38 -8.56
N LEU A 156 -26.24 -10.68 -9.23
CA LEU A 156 -24.98 -10.97 -8.58
C LEU A 156 -24.45 -9.75 -7.82
N ALA A 157 -24.46 -8.56 -8.43
CA ALA A 157 -24.01 -7.34 -7.78
C ALA A 157 -24.85 -7.01 -6.53
N GLU A 158 -26.16 -7.24 -6.57
CA GLU A 158 -27.04 -7.06 -5.42
C GLU A 158 -26.75 -8.05 -4.28
N GLU A 159 -26.52 -9.33 -4.61
CA GLU A 159 -26.12 -10.34 -3.62
C GLU A 159 -24.77 -10.02 -2.98
N GLU A 160 -23.80 -9.55 -3.77
CA GLU A 160 -22.47 -9.17 -3.29
C GLU A 160 -22.52 -7.93 -2.39
N LEU A 161 -23.40 -6.97 -2.69
CA LEU A 161 -23.66 -5.81 -1.83
C LEU A 161 -24.30 -6.22 -0.49
N LYS A 162 -25.28 -7.12 -0.51
CA LYS A 162 -25.93 -7.64 0.71
C LYS A 162 -24.99 -8.52 1.55
N HIS A 163 -24.07 -9.23 0.90
CA HIS A 163 -23.19 -10.22 1.54
C HIS A 163 -21.72 -10.00 1.19
N PRO A 164 -21.09 -8.92 1.69
CA PRO A 164 -19.73 -8.54 1.31
C PRO A 164 -18.66 -9.57 1.70
N LYS A 165 -18.91 -10.38 2.74
CA LYS A 165 -18.01 -11.45 3.18
C LYS A 165 -17.87 -12.62 2.19
N ARG A 166 -18.81 -12.74 1.25
CA ARG A 166 -18.79 -13.81 0.23
C ARG A 166 -17.90 -13.45 -0.96
N VAL A 167 -17.64 -12.15 -1.16
CA VAL A 167 -16.83 -11.63 -2.25
C VAL A 167 -15.37 -11.97 -2.01
N ARG A 168 -14.73 -12.58 -3.02
CA ARG A 168 -13.31 -12.94 -2.99
C ARG A 168 -12.59 -12.29 -4.15
N HIS A 169 -11.40 -11.76 -3.89
CA HIS A 169 -10.59 -11.19 -4.95
C HIS A 169 -10.16 -12.29 -5.96
N PRO A 170 -10.27 -12.03 -7.28
CA PRO A 170 -10.07 -13.04 -8.33
C PRO A 170 -8.67 -13.67 -8.31
N THR A 171 -7.63 -12.86 -8.13
CA THR A 171 -6.23 -13.32 -8.06
C THR A 171 -5.75 -13.63 -6.63
N LYS A 172 -6.10 -12.79 -5.65
CA LYS A 172 -5.61 -12.87 -4.25
C LYS A 172 -6.67 -13.42 -3.31
N ARG A 173 -6.73 -14.74 -3.14
CA ARG A 173 -7.78 -15.42 -2.35
C ARG A 173 -7.89 -15.00 -0.87
N ASN A 174 -6.86 -14.39 -0.31
CA ASN A 174 -6.81 -13.96 1.08
C ASN A 174 -7.23 -12.50 1.28
N ALA A 175 -7.46 -11.74 0.20
CA ALA A 175 -7.96 -10.37 0.30
C ALA A 175 -9.46 -10.39 0.62
N GLN A 176 -9.88 -9.51 1.52
CA GLN A 176 -11.26 -9.34 1.95
C GLN A 176 -11.83 -8.04 1.38
N LEU A 177 -13.11 -8.06 1.02
CA LEU A 177 -13.82 -6.86 0.61
C LEU A 177 -14.03 -5.95 1.82
N LEU A 178 -13.55 -4.71 1.72
CA LEU A 178 -13.67 -3.70 2.78
C LEU A 178 -15.00 -2.94 2.65
N GLU A 179 -15.29 -2.44 1.46
CA GLU A 179 -16.50 -1.67 1.15
C GLU A 179 -16.88 -1.89 -0.32
N ALA A 180 -18.18 -1.94 -0.59
CA ALA A 180 -18.74 -1.95 -1.94
C ALA A 180 -19.66 -0.75 -2.07
N VAL A 181 -19.24 0.23 -2.88
CA VAL A 181 -20.05 1.43 -3.18
C VAL A 181 -20.80 1.17 -4.48
N PRO A 182 -22.14 1.31 -4.50
CA PRO A 182 -22.89 1.17 -5.73
C PRO A 182 -22.48 2.29 -6.69
N LEU A 183 -22.03 1.92 -7.88
CA LEU A 183 -21.78 2.86 -8.95
C LEU A 183 -23.12 3.25 -9.57
N ILE A 184 -23.75 4.25 -8.97
CA ILE A 184 -24.88 4.95 -9.55
C ILE A 184 -24.29 6.12 -10.33
N PRO A 185 -24.47 6.19 -11.66
CA PRO A 185 -24.03 7.37 -12.41
C PRO A 185 -24.80 8.58 -11.86
N ASP A 186 -24.10 9.43 -11.11
CA ASP A 186 -24.61 10.72 -10.67
C ASP A 186 -24.57 11.67 -11.87
N LEU A 187 -25.74 12.03 -12.36
CA LEU A 187 -25.89 12.87 -13.53
C LEU A 187 -25.67 14.37 -13.20
N ASP A 188 -25.60 14.74 -11.91
CA ASP A 188 -25.51 16.13 -11.45
C ASP A 188 -24.12 16.51 -10.88
N ALA A 189 -23.22 15.55 -10.66
CA ALA A 189 -21.98 15.75 -9.91
C ALA A 189 -20.68 15.85 -10.74
N PHE A 190 -20.70 16.54 -11.88
CA PHE A 190 -19.48 17.06 -12.49
C PHE A 190 -19.78 18.43 -13.12
N PRO A 191 -18.96 19.46 -12.82
CA PRO A 191 -17.66 19.47 -13.49
C PRO A 191 -16.53 20.06 -12.63
N ASP A 192 -15.29 19.66 -12.89
CA ASP A 192 -14.23 20.65 -13.05
C ASP A 192 -12.98 20.03 -13.68
N SER A 193 -12.39 20.77 -14.60
CA SER A 193 -10.96 21.04 -14.68
C SER A 193 -10.27 21.43 -13.34
N GLY A 194 -10.78 21.00 -12.17
CA GLY A 194 -10.27 21.17 -10.81
C GLY A 194 -9.73 22.55 -10.39
N ALA A 195 -10.05 23.62 -11.11
CA ALA A 195 -9.34 24.88 -11.01
C ALA A 195 -10.26 25.97 -10.43
N PHE A 196 -9.86 26.54 -9.30
CA PHE A 196 -10.46 27.78 -8.80
C PHE A 196 -10.15 28.93 -9.78
N VAL A 197 -11.17 29.40 -10.49
CA VAL A 197 -11.06 30.57 -11.37
C VAL A 197 -11.45 31.83 -10.59
N THR A 198 -10.55 32.80 -10.51
CA THR A 198 -10.88 34.14 -10.00
C THR A 198 -11.21 35.05 -11.17
N ILE A 199 -12.44 35.55 -11.23
CA ILE A 199 -12.91 36.42 -12.31
C ILE A 199 -13.01 37.84 -11.79
N LYS A 200 -12.32 38.78 -12.47
CA LYS A 200 -12.37 40.21 -12.17
C LYS A 200 -13.06 40.93 -13.31
N PHE A 201 -14.18 41.59 -13.03
CA PHE A 201 -14.85 42.42 -14.01
C PHE A 201 -14.09 43.72 -14.26
N ALA A 202 -13.99 44.13 -15.53
CA ALA A 202 -13.44 45.42 -15.90
C ALA A 202 -14.38 46.58 -15.50
N THR A 203 -15.69 46.37 -15.63
CA THR A 203 -16.76 47.30 -15.24
C THR A 203 -17.72 46.64 -14.27
N ASN A 204 -18.45 47.41 -13.46
CA ASN A 204 -19.39 46.81 -12.50
C ASN A 204 -20.54 46.11 -13.27
N PRO A 205 -20.78 44.80 -13.08
CA PRO A 205 -21.84 44.07 -13.78
C PRO A 205 -23.25 44.46 -13.31
N VAL A 206 -23.38 45.26 -12.26
CA VAL A 206 -24.67 45.68 -11.69
C VAL A 206 -24.69 47.19 -11.44
N ALA A 207 -25.90 47.78 -11.43
CA ALA A 207 -26.07 49.19 -11.15
C ALA A 207 -25.49 49.56 -9.76
N SER A 208 -24.83 50.71 -9.66
CA SER A 208 -24.27 51.19 -8.40
C SER A 208 -25.38 51.43 -7.38
N SER A 209 -25.32 50.70 -6.28
CA SER A 209 -26.30 50.69 -5.18
C SER A 209 -25.54 50.73 -3.86
N THR A 210 -26.16 51.29 -2.81
CA THR A 210 -25.61 51.25 -1.44
C THR A 210 -25.72 49.86 -0.81
N GLU A 211 -26.68 49.04 -1.28
CA GLU A 211 -26.88 47.67 -0.84
C GLU A 211 -26.22 46.67 -1.80
N TYR A 212 -25.70 45.57 -1.22
CA TYR A 212 -25.13 44.47 -1.99
C TYR A 212 -26.23 43.74 -2.78
N ASP A 213 -26.05 43.62 -4.09
CA ASP A 213 -27.01 42.96 -4.95
C ASP A 213 -26.92 41.44 -4.82
N LYS A 214 -27.95 40.83 -4.22
CA LYS A 214 -28.01 39.38 -3.96
C LYS A 214 -28.07 38.54 -5.23
N ARG A 215 -28.40 39.12 -6.38
CA ARG A 215 -28.40 38.43 -7.69
C ARG A 215 -27.02 37.84 -8.02
N LEU A 216 -25.95 38.48 -7.56
CA LEU A 216 -24.56 38.04 -7.74
C LEU A 216 -24.25 36.71 -7.03
N LEU A 217 -24.97 36.36 -5.96
CA LEU A 217 -24.76 35.10 -5.23
C LEU A 217 -25.27 33.88 -6.01
N SER A 218 -26.01 34.12 -7.08
CA SER A 218 -26.64 33.12 -7.95
C SER A 218 -26.27 33.35 -9.41
N SER A 219 -25.19 34.10 -9.67
CA SER A 219 -24.69 34.29 -11.03
C SER A 219 -23.89 33.07 -11.51
N LEU A 220 -23.92 32.80 -12.81
CA LEU A 220 -23.24 31.67 -13.41
C LEU A 220 -22.25 32.15 -14.48
N PHE A 221 -21.05 31.57 -14.48
CA PHE A 221 -20.10 31.70 -15.57
C PHE A 221 -20.14 30.43 -16.41
N ARG A 222 -20.39 30.60 -17.70
CA ARG A 222 -20.40 29.51 -18.66
C ARG A 222 -19.21 29.65 -19.60
N PRO A 223 -18.27 28.69 -19.66
CA PRO A 223 -17.23 28.69 -20.67
C PRO A 223 -17.85 28.69 -22.07
N ILE A 224 -17.32 29.55 -22.95
CA ILE A 224 -17.66 29.58 -24.37
C ILE A 224 -16.46 29.00 -25.14
N ASP A 225 -16.75 28.18 -26.14
CA ASP A 225 -15.73 27.70 -27.06
C ASP A 225 -15.13 28.88 -27.84
N ARG A 226 -13.84 28.76 -28.16
CA ARG A 226 -13.17 29.75 -29.00
C ARG A 226 -13.70 29.68 -30.42
N THR A 227 -13.70 30.82 -31.09
CA THR A 227 -13.99 30.87 -32.52
C THR A 227 -12.80 30.31 -33.31
N GLU A 228 -13.07 29.75 -34.51
CA GLU A 228 -12.03 29.18 -35.38
C GLU A 228 -10.94 30.22 -35.75
N ASP A 229 -11.29 31.50 -35.78
CA ASP A 229 -10.35 32.59 -36.02
C ASP A 229 -9.40 32.82 -34.83
N GLU A 230 -9.93 32.74 -33.60
CA GLU A 230 -9.15 32.88 -32.36
C GLU A 230 -8.20 31.71 -32.15
N ASP A 231 -8.63 30.47 -32.46
CA ASP A 231 -7.79 29.29 -32.35
C ASP A 231 -6.63 29.33 -33.35
N ARG A 232 -6.88 29.70 -34.62
CA ARG A 232 -5.83 29.86 -35.62
C ARG A 232 -4.82 30.94 -35.24
N ALA A 233 -5.29 32.06 -34.68
CA ALA A 233 -4.42 33.12 -34.20
C ALA A 233 -3.56 32.65 -33.01
N TYR A 234 -4.13 31.87 -32.10
CA TYR A 234 -3.40 31.31 -30.95
C TYR A 234 -2.32 30.32 -31.38
N GLU A 235 -2.63 29.42 -32.32
CA GLU A 235 -1.67 28.47 -32.89
C GLU A 235 -0.51 29.18 -33.60
N ALA A 236 -0.81 30.14 -34.46
CA ALA A 236 0.22 30.93 -35.16
C ALA A 236 1.14 31.69 -34.18
N ALA A 237 0.57 32.25 -33.10
CA ALA A 237 1.34 32.91 -32.06
C ALA A 237 2.22 31.93 -31.25
N LEU A 238 1.73 30.70 -31.03
CA LEU A 238 2.48 29.65 -30.33
C LEU A 238 3.66 29.16 -31.17
N GLU A 239 3.45 29.00 -32.48
CA GLU A 239 4.51 28.67 -33.43
C GLU A 239 5.56 29.79 -33.51
N ALA A 240 5.14 31.05 -33.61
CA ALA A 240 6.06 32.20 -33.63
C ALA A 240 6.92 32.26 -32.36
N HIS A 241 6.33 32.00 -31.18
CA HIS A 241 7.06 31.93 -29.92
C HIS A 241 8.04 30.74 -29.87
N GLN A 242 7.70 29.59 -30.45
CA GLN A 242 8.62 28.45 -30.53
C GLN A 242 9.84 28.74 -31.42
N GLN A 243 9.65 29.48 -32.51
CA GLN A 243 10.72 29.84 -33.44
C GLN A 243 11.65 30.92 -32.88
N ASP A 244 11.08 31.96 -32.24
CA ASP A 244 11.86 33.03 -31.62
C ASP A 244 11.26 33.44 -30.25
N PRO A 245 11.73 32.80 -29.16
CA PRO A 245 11.24 33.07 -27.81
C PRO A 245 11.61 34.44 -27.25
N GLU A 246 12.65 35.10 -27.79
CA GLU A 246 13.14 36.40 -27.29
C GLU A 246 12.34 37.56 -27.90
N THR A 247 11.91 37.43 -29.17
CA THR A 247 11.13 38.47 -29.86
C THR A 247 9.62 38.34 -29.60
N TYR A 248 9.10 37.11 -29.51
CA TYR A 248 7.66 36.86 -29.32
C TYR A 248 7.39 36.26 -27.94
N PRO A 249 6.55 36.89 -27.10
CA PRO A 249 6.18 36.30 -25.81
C PRO A 249 5.21 35.12 -26.00
N LYS A 250 5.16 34.23 -25.00
CA LYS A 250 4.26 33.08 -25.01
C LYS A 250 2.79 33.55 -25.07
N PRO A 251 1.97 33.04 -26.01
CA PRO A 251 0.57 33.42 -26.09
C PRO A 251 -0.21 32.90 -24.88
N GLN A 252 -1.04 33.77 -24.29
CA GLN A 252 -1.87 33.43 -23.14
C GLN A 252 -3.10 32.65 -23.59
N ASN A 253 -3.41 31.55 -22.90
CA ASN A 253 -4.62 30.77 -23.13
C ASN A 253 -5.79 31.47 -22.43
N LEU A 254 -6.43 32.42 -23.12
CA LEU A 254 -7.62 33.12 -22.64
C LEU A 254 -8.87 32.26 -22.90
N MET A 255 -9.62 31.95 -21.85
CA MET A 255 -10.93 31.32 -21.96
C MET A 255 -11.99 32.41 -21.96
N ASN A 256 -12.91 32.35 -22.93
CA ASN A 256 -14.05 33.26 -23.00
C ASN A 256 -15.19 32.71 -22.13
N TYR A 257 -15.87 33.58 -21.39
CA TYR A 257 -16.98 33.19 -20.51
C TYR A 257 -18.21 34.05 -20.78
N GLU A 258 -19.38 33.42 -20.77
CA GLU A 258 -20.68 34.10 -20.71
C GLU A 258 -21.06 34.28 -19.24
N PHE A 259 -21.46 35.49 -18.86
CA PHE A 259 -21.91 35.80 -17.50
C PHE A 259 -23.43 35.93 -17.44
N PHE A 260 -24.06 35.08 -16.62
CA PHE A 260 -25.50 35.10 -16.38
C PHE A 260 -25.82 35.72 -15.02
N LEU A 261 -26.70 36.72 -15.03
CA LEU A 261 -27.24 37.35 -13.83
C LEU A 261 -28.78 37.17 -13.78
N PRO A 262 -29.37 36.74 -12.65
CA PRO A 262 -30.82 36.69 -12.51
C PRO A 262 -31.46 38.07 -12.68
N GLN A 263 -32.69 38.13 -13.21
CA GLN A 263 -33.39 39.42 -13.41
C GLN A 263 -33.78 40.09 -12.07
N SER A 264 -34.21 39.30 -11.07
CA SER A 264 -34.67 39.80 -9.76
C SER A 264 -33.99 39.10 -8.59
N ASN A 265 -33.92 39.78 -7.43
CA ASN A 265 -33.42 39.20 -6.18
C ASN A 265 -34.22 37.96 -5.74
N SER A 266 -35.54 37.96 -5.94
CA SER A 266 -36.41 36.85 -5.56
C SER A 266 -36.08 35.57 -6.35
N THR A 267 -35.70 35.74 -7.62
CA THR A 267 -35.25 34.68 -8.51
C THR A 267 -33.96 34.06 -7.99
N GLY A 268 -32.98 34.87 -7.58
CA GLY A 268 -31.71 34.39 -7.01
C GLY A 268 -31.90 33.63 -5.69
N ASP A 269 -32.78 34.11 -4.81
CA ASP A 269 -33.07 33.45 -3.53
C ASP A 269 -33.76 32.09 -3.73
N LYS A 270 -34.69 31.99 -4.68
CA LYS A 270 -35.32 30.72 -5.07
C LYS A 270 -34.32 29.72 -5.64
N PHE A 271 -33.45 30.17 -6.54
CA PHE A 271 -32.36 29.37 -7.11
C PHE A 271 -31.48 28.78 -5.99
N ARG A 272 -31.01 29.62 -5.07
CA ARG A 272 -30.15 29.16 -3.96
C ARG A 272 -30.85 28.16 -3.05
N ARG A 273 -32.12 28.37 -2.73
CA ARG A 273 -32.94 27.42 -1.93
C ARG A 273 -33.15 26.08 -2.63
N LYS A 274 -33.15 26.05 -3.97
CA LYS A 274 -33.28 24.84 -4.78
C LYS A 274 -31.97 24.02 -4.85
N PHE A 275 -30.82 24.67 -4.80
CA PHE A 275 -29.53 23.99 -4.81
C PHE A 275 -28.98 23.69 -3.40
N ASP A 276 -29.65 24.18 -2.35
CA ASP A 276 -29.31 23.86 -0.97
C ASP A 276 -29.73 22.43 -0.61
N VAL A 277 -28.75 21.54 -0.47
CA VAL A 277 -28.93 20.12 -0.12
C VAL A 277 -29.55 19.94 1.27
N GLN A 278 -29.39 20.91 2.17
CA GLN A 278 -29.90 20.83 3.55
C GLN A 278 -31.33 21.37 3.68
N ASN A 279 -31.88 21.95 2.62
CA ASN A 279 -33.23 22.49 2.63
C ASN A 279 -34.26 21.34 2.51
N PRO A 280 -35.11 21.07 3.52
CA PRO A 280 -36.13 20.02 3.43
C PRO A 280 -37.17 20.30 2.34
N ASP A 281 -37.34 21.58 1.98
CA ASP A 281 -38.24 22.04 0.92
C ASP A 281 -37.54 22.20 -0.43
N ARG A 282 -36.32 21.68 -0.60
CA ARG A 282 -35.53 21.81 -1.84
C ARG A 282 -36.33 21.39 -3.07
N ASP A 283 -37.19 20.40 -2.92
CA ASP A 283 -37.96 19.83 -4.02
C ASP A 283 -39.31 20.55 -4.28
N ASN A 284 -39.58 21.65 -3.58
CA ASN A 284 -40.77 22.46 -3.78
C ASN A 284 -40.75 23.18 -5.14
N GLU A 285 -41.81 23.01 -5.92
CA GLU A 285 -41.94 23.53 -7.28
C GLU A 285 -41.94 25.07 -7.35
N ASN A 286 -42.37 25.73 -6.27
CA ASN A 286 -42.35 27.19 -6.17
C ASN A 286 -40.92 27.80 -6.17
N LEU A 287 -39.90 26.96 -5.94
CA LEU A 287 -38.49 27.33 -6.00
C LEU A 287 -37.92 27.32 -7.43
N TYR A 288 -38.66 26.80 -8.41
CA TYR A 288 -38.23 26.83 -9.80
C TYR A 288 -38.40 28.24 -10.38
N THR A 289 -37.36 28.75 -11.03
CA THR A 289 -37.27 30.15 -11.48
C THR A 289 -37.62 30.35 -12.94
N HIS A 290 -37.96 29.28 -13.66
CA HIS A 290 -38.30 29.31 -15.06
C HIS A 290 -39.77 29.70 -15.25
N GLN A 291 -40.02 30.87 -15.83
CA GLN A 291 -41.34 31.24 -16.34
C GLN A 291 -41.37 30.90 -17.83
N ALA A 292 -42.31 30.05 -18.26
CA ALA A 292 -42.52 29.76 -19.66
C ALA A 292 -43.21 30.96 -20.34
N ASP A 293 -42.48 32.06 -20.55
CA ASP A 293 -42.79 33.08 -21.56
C ASP A 293 -41.66 34.13 -21.69
N GLY A 294 -40.98 34.10 -22.85
CA GLY A 294 -40.59 35.28 -23.63
C GLY A 294 -39.89 36.50 -22.99
N GLY A 295 -38.82 36.35 -22.22
CA GLY A 295 -38.01 37.51 -21.77
C GLY A 295 -36.53 37.17 -21.57
N GLY A 296 -35.69 37.48 -22.55
CA GLY A 296 -34.26 37.13 -22.60
C GLY A 296 -33.48 37.48 -21.33
N ALA A 297 -32.60 36.57 -20.93
CA ALA A 297 -31.51 36.90 -20.01
C ALA A 297 -30.69 38.01 -20.67
N SER A 298 -30.47 39.12 -19.96
CA SER A 298 -29.57 40.18 -20.44
C SER A 298 -28.16 39.63 -20.46
N THR A 299 -27.69 39.22 -21.65
CA THR A 299 -26.31 38.82 -21.88
C THR A 299 -25.47 40.09 -21.91
N SER A 300 -24.67 40.33 -20.87
CA SER A 300 -23.58 41.30 -20.93
C SER A 300 -22.32 40.54 -21.29
N THR A 301 -21.84 40.70 -22.53
CA THR A 301 -20.50 40.28 -22.93
C THR A 301 -19.50 41.08 -22.10
N ALA A 302 -18.62 40.39 -21.37
CA ALA A 302 -17.54 40.98 -20.59
C ALA A 302 -16.20 40.74 -21.28
#